data_AF-A0A2N3VDS1-F1
#
_entry.id   AF-A0A2N3VDS1-F1
#
_cell.length_a   1.000
_cell.length_b   1.000
_cell.length_c   1.000
_cell.angle_alpha   90.00
_cell.angle_beta   90.00
_cell.angle_gamma   90.00
#
_symmetry.space_group_name_H-M   'P 1'
#
loop_
_entity.id
_entity.type
_entity.pdbx_description
1 polymer ?
#
loop_
_entity_poly.entity_id
_entity_poly.type
_entity_poly.pdbx_seq_one_letter_code
_entity_poly.pdbx_strand_id
1 'polypeptide(L)'
;MSSFVGRVGAVCIAVAATFLVCAPAQAGPDSNACLVVVNQLPDTVVIHLDNAFPGSHWEVGPYATTLLTTEEGRAIASDAGWVVRSPPRGTWHYESSLNTDWGCDGSWVFTTY
;
A
#
# COMPACT_ATOMS: atom_id res chain seq x y z
N MET A 1 -8.54 20.47 56.75
CA MET A 1 -7.97 19.89 55.51
C MET A 1 -9.07 19.19 54.75
N SER A 2 -9.06 19.33 53.43
CA SER A 2 -10.12 19.19 52.43
C SER A 2 -11.09 17.99 52.49
N SER A 3 -12.34 18.31 52.14
CA SER A 3 -13.39 17.44 51.59
C SER A 3 -12.99 16.81 50.24
N PHE A 4 -13.62 15.72 49.82
CA PHE A 4 -14.57 15.67 48.68
C PHE A 4 -15.15 14.25 48.46
N VAL A 5 -16.41 14.27 48.06
CA VAL A 5 -17.33 13.16 47.73
C VAL A 5 -16.90 12.44 46.45
N GLY A 6 -16.83 11.11 46.49
CA GLY A 6 -16.60 10.26 45.32
C GLY A 6 -17.88 10.09 44.48
N ARG A 7 -17.83 10.52 43.21
CA ARG A 7 -18.92 10.42 42.23
C ARG A 7 -19.09 8.99 41.69
N VAL A 8 -20.34 8.58 41.56
CA VAL A 8 -20.80 7.46 40.71
C VAL A 8 -20.47 7.77 39.25
N GLY A 9 -19.90 6.82 38.52
CA GLY A 9 -19.62 6.93 37.09
C GLY A 9 -19.94 5.62 36.36
N ALA A 10 -20.92 5.68 35.47
CA ALA A 10 -21.53 4.59 34.75
C ALA A 10 -20.55 3.68 33.99
N VAL A 11 -20.85 2.37 34.04
CA VAL A 11 -20.30 1.35 33.14
C VAL A 11 -20.92 1.55 31.76
N CYS A 12 -20.17 2.17 30.85
CA CYS A 12 -20.46 2.09 29.41
C CYS A 12 -19.63 0.95 28.82
N ILE A 13 -20.23 -0.23 28.69
CA ILE A 13 -19.69 -1.29 27.82
C ILE A 13 -19.96 -0.84 26.39
N ALA A 14 -19.07 -0.02 25.84
CA ALA A 14 -19.04 0.22 24.42
C ALA A 14 -18.52 -1.06 23.77
N VAL A 15 -19.42 -1.85 23.20
CA VAL A 15 -19.07 -2.88 22.23
C VAL A 15 -18.53 -2.13 21.01
N ALA A 16 -17.23 -1.87 21.02
CA ALA A 16 -16.54 -1.36 19.85
C ALA A 16 -16.63 -2.43 18.78
N ALA A 17 -17.58 -2.26 17.85
CA ALA A 17 -17.52 -2.93 16.57
C ALA A 17 -16.20 -2.52 15.93
N THR A 18 -15.20 -3.39 16.04
CA THR A 18 -13.93 -3.25 15.34
C THR A 18 -14.20 -3.45 13.86
N PHE A 19 -14.61 -2.38 13.18
CA PHE A 19 -14.41 -2.27 11.75
C PHE A 19 -12.91 -2.38 11.53
N LEU A 20 -12.46 -3.55 11.09
CA LEU A 20 -11.13 -3.75 10.51
C LEU A 20 -11.09 -2.94 9.22
N VAL A 21 -10.91 -1.63 9.35
CA VAL A 21 -10.48 -0.79 8.24
C VAL A 21 -9.12 -1.35 7.86
N CYS A 22 -9.07 -2.11 6.76
CA CYS A 22 -7.79 -2.52 6.19
C CYS A 22 -7.03 -1.24 5.90
N ALA A 23 -6.00 -0.97 6.71
CA ALA A 23 -5.07 0.11 6.43
C ALA A 23 -4.46 -0.13 5.04
N PRO A 24 -4.16 0.93 4.27
CA PRO A 24 -3.50 0.77 2.99
C PRO A 24 -2.19 0.00 3.16
N ALA A 25 -1.83 -0.81 2.17
CA ALA A 25 -0.54 -1.49 2.18
C ALA A 25 0.55 -0.47 1.81
N GLN A 26 1.59 -0.36 2.63
CA GLN A 26 2.61 0.69 2.49
C GLN A 26 4.03 0.12 2.40
N ALA A 27 4.81 0.63 1.45
CA ALA A 27 6.25 0.44 1.34
C ALA A 27 7.00 1.63 1.97
N GLY A 28 8.22 1.36 2.43
CA GLY A 28 9.11 2.38 2.99
C GLY A 28 9.62 3.37 1.93
N PRO A 29 10.18 4.51 2.36
CA PRO A 29 10.80 5.47 1.46
C PRO A 29 12.18 4.95 0.99
N ASP A 30 12.33 4.82 -0.32
CA ASP A 30 13.59 4.53 -1.00
C ASP A 30 13.70 5.48 -2.19
N SER A 31 14.88 6.07 -2.41
CA SER A 31 15.03 7.08 -3.46
C SER A 31 14.81 6.46 -4.84
N ASN A 32 14.08 7.16 -5.70
CA ASN A 32 13.81 6.84 -7.09
C ASN A 32 13.38 5.36 -7.29
N ALA A 33 12.65 4.81 -6.31
CA ALA A 33 12.23 3.42 -6.34
C ALA A 33 10.99 3.26 -7.20
N CYS A 34 11.02 2.32 -8.14
CA CYS A 34 9.87 1.97 -8.96
C CYS A 34 8.92 1.00 -8.25
N LEU A 35 7.72 0.81 -8.82
CA LEU A 35 6.73 -0.13 -8.30
C LEU A 35 6.48 -1.27 -9.29
N VAL A 36 6.71 -2.50 -8.82
CA VAL A 36 6.32 -3.73 -9.50
C VAL A 36 5.20 -4.39 -8.70
N VAL A 37 4.14 -4.80 -9.39
CA VAL A 37 3.06 -5.57 -8.79
C VAL A 37 3.08 -6.98 -9.34
N VAL A 38 3.12 -7.96 -8.45
CA VAL A 38 3.02 -9.38 -8.76
C VAL A 38 1.65 -9.84 -8.28
N ASN A 39 0.76 -10.14 -9.22
CA ASN A 39 -0.54 -10.70 -8.92
C ASN A 39 -0.45 -12.22 -8.84
N GLN A 40 -0.60 -12.83 -7.66
CA GLN A 40 -0.64 -14.30 -7.50
C GLN A 40 -2.07 -14.86 -7.45
N LEU A 41 -3.09 -14.01 -7.68
CA LEU A 41 -4.48 -14.41 -7.65
C LEU A 41 -4.97 -14.89 -9.03
N PRO A 42 -6.02 -15.73 -9.07
CA PRO A 42 -6.68 -16.14 -10.31
C PRO A 42 -7.51 -15.04 -10.98
N ASP A 43 -7.69 -13.90 -10.31
CA ASP A 43 -8.49 -12.77 -10.77
C ASP A 43 -7.61 -11.55 -11.12
N THR A 44 -8.12 -10.67 -11.99
CA THR A 44 -7.49 -9.36 -12.23
C THR A 44 -7.58 -8.51 -10.97
N VAL A 45 -6.47 -7.89 -10.61
CA VAL A 45 -6.36 -7.00 -9.45
C VAL A 45 -6.27 -5.55 -9.92
N VAL A 46 -7.02 -4.66 -9.27
CA VAL A 46 -6.91 -3.21 -9.47
C VAL A 46 -6.10 -2.61 -8.33
N ILE A 47 -4.99 -1.97 -8.67
CA ILE A 47 -4.08 -1.30 -7.74
C ILE A 47 -4.34 0.19 -7.81
N HIS A 48 -4.78 0.79 -6.70
CA HIS A 48 -4.89 2.24 -6.58
C HIS A 48 -3.71 2.80 -5.79
N LEU A 49 -3.12 3.89 -6.27
CA LEU A 49 -2.05 4.58 -5.55
C LEU A 49 -2.60 5.83 -4.83
N ASP A 50 -2.17 6.03 -3.58
CA ASP A 50 -2.64 7.12 -2.73
C ASP A 50 -1.62 8.26 -2.56
N ASN A 51 -0.32 8.01 -2.77
CA ASN A 51 0.74 8.99 -2.46
C ASN A 51 1.41 9.60 -3.69
N ALA A 52 2.17 8.80 -4.47
CA ALA A 52 3.01 9.31 -5.55
C ALA A 52 2.19 9.64 -6.81
N PHE A 53 1.07 8.94 -7.00
CA PHE A 53 0.17 9.09 -8.14
C PHE A 53 -1.29 8.98 -7.66
N PRO A 54 -1.76 9.94 -6.85
CA PRO A 54 -3.05 9.85 -6.19
C PRO A 54 -4.19 9.75 -7.20
N GLY A 55 -5.00 8.69 -7.08
CA GLY A 55 -6.16 8.44 -7.95
C GLY A 55 -5.83 7.68 -9.24
N SER A 56 -4.55 7.45 -9.55
CA SER A 56 -4.16 6.55 -10.63
C SER A 56 -4.42 5.09 -10.24
N HIS A 57 -4.77 4.28 -11.24
CA HIS A 57 -5.01 2.86 -11.07
C HIS A 57 -4.40 2.04 -12.19
N TRP A 58 -4.02 0.81 -11.85
CA TRP A 58 -3.49 -0.18 -12.80
C TRP A 58 -4.23 -1.49 -12.63
N GLU A 59 -4.61 -2.07 -13.76
CA GLU A 59 -5.14 -3.43 -13.82
C GLU A 59 -3.98 -4.41 -14.03
N VAL A 60 -3.85 -5.37 -13.13
CA VAL A 60 -2.84 -6.42 -13.20
C VAL A 60 -3.56 -7.74 -13.41
N GLY A 61 -3.35 -8.35 -14.57
CA GLY A 61 -3.98 -9.61 -14.94
C GLY A 61 -3.66 -10.75 -13.96
N PRO A 62 -4.41 -11.86 -14.02
CA PRO A 62 -4.19 -13.00 -13.14
C PRO A 62 -2.80 -13.62 -13.38
N TYR A 63 -2.12 -13.96 -12.29
CA TYR A 63 -0.75 -14.53 -12.33
C TYR A 63 0.29 -13.69 -13.08
N ALA A 64 0.05 -12.37 -13.22
CA ALA A 64 0.91 -11.47 -13.96
C ALA A 64 1.88 -10.68 -13.06
N THR A 65 2.99 -10.26 -13.64
CA THR A 65 3.92 -9.28 -13.03
C THR A 65 3.97 -8.04 -13.90
N THR A 66 3.71 -6.88 -13.30
CA THR A 66 3.62 -5.60 -14.01
C THR A 66 4.50 -4.57 -13.33
N LEU A 67 5.47 -4.02 -14.07
CA LEU A 67 6.09 -2.73 -13.72
C LEU A 67 5.09 -1.63 -14.03
N LEU A 68 4.81 -0.77 -13.06
CA LEU A 68 3.89 0.33 -13.30
C LEU A 68 4.57 1.39 -14.16
N THR A 69 3.87 1.80 -15.20
CA THR A 69 4.32 2.84 -16.14
C THR A 69 3.26 3.92 -16.32
N THR A 70 3.68 5.10 -16.77
CA THR A 70 2.80 6.13 -17.30
C THR A 70 2.17 5.66 -18.62
N GLU A 71 1.19 6.43 -19.14
CA GLU A 71 0.57 6.16 -20.44
C GLU A 71 1.59 6.19 -21.60
N GLU A 72 2.67 6.97 -21.47
CA GLU A 72 3.78 7.03 -22.43
C GLU A 72 4.80 5.88 -22.28
N GLY A 73 4.52 4.91 -21.41
CA GLY A 73 5.38 3.73 -21.20
C GLY A 73 6.63 3.99 -20.37
N ARG A 74 6.68 5.11 -19.62
CA ARG A 74 7.80 5.41 -18.71
C ARG A 74 7.56 4.78 -17.35
N ALA A 75 8.58 4.14 -16.76
CA ALA A 75 8.47 3.64 -15.39
C ALA A 75 8.14 4.78 -14.42
N ILE A 76 7.20 4.52 -13.52
CA ILE A 76 6.91 5.45 -12.42
C ILE A 76 7.83 5.14 -11.25
N ALA A 77 8.42 6.19 -10.67
CA ALA A 77 9.30 6.11 -9.52
C ALA A 77 8.86 7.07 -8.43
N SER A 78 9.16 6.76 -7.17
CA SER A 78 8.89 7.64 -6.03
C SER A 78 10.01 7.57 -5.00
N ASP A 79 10.37 8.73 -4.45
CA ASP A 79 11.25 8.84 -3.27
C ASP A 79 10.49 8.67 -1.94
N ALA A 80 9.16 8.80 -1.97
CA ALA A 80 8.31 8.86 -0.77
C ALA A 80 7.77 7.49 -0.35
N GLY A 81 8.19 6.41 -1.01
CA GLY A 81 7.63 5.08 -0.88
C GLY A 81 6.32 4.90 -1.65
N TRP A 82 5.60 3.82 -1.39
CA TRP A 82 4.37 3.48 -2.11
C TRP A 82 3.23 3.20 -1.15
N VAL A 83 2.06 3.80 -1.41
CA VAL A 83 0.83 3.53 -0.67
C VAL A 83 -0.19 2.98 -1.63
N VAL A 84 -0.39 1.66 -1.55
CA VAL A 84 -1.37 0.94 -2.36
C VAL A 84 -2.66 0.77 -1.57
N ARG A 85 -3.75 1.28 -2.14
CA ARG A 85 -5.11 1.01 -1.68
C ARG A 85 -5.68 -0.12 -2.53
N SER A 86 -5.91 -1.27 -1.90
CA SER A 86 -6.39 -2.47 -2.59
C SER A 86 -7.26 -3.31 -1.63
N PRO A 87 -8.26 -4.02 -2.14
CA PRO A 87 -8.21 -5.47 -2.08
C PRO A 87 -7.60 -5.97 -3.40
N PRO A 88 -6.57 -6.83 -3.34
CA PRO A 88 -6.22 -7.77 -2.27
C PRO A 88 -5.13 -7.32 -1.28
N ARG A 89 -4.91 -8.17 -0.27
CA ARG A 89 -3.75 -8.09 0.63
C ARG A 89 -2.48 -8.45 -0.14
N GLY A 90 -1.35 -8.03 0.37
CA GLY A 90 -0.07 -8.37 -0.23
C GLY A 90 1.10 -8.13 0.69
N THR A 91 2.26 -8.63 0.29
CA THR A 91 3.54 -8.41 0.95
C THR A 91 4.39 -7.44 0.14
N TRP A 92 5.27 -6.73 0.83
CA TRP A 92 6.23 -5.82 0.23
C TRP A 92 7.63 -6.40 0.36
N HIS A 93 8.41 -6.31 -0.71
CA HIS A 93 9.85 -6.54 -0.68
C HIS A 93 10.55 -5.52 -1.57
N TYR A 94 11.73 -5.06 -1.17
CA TYR A 94 12.52 -4.11 -1.95
C TYR A 94 13.67 -4.83 -2.63
N GLU A 95 13.84 -4.58 -3.93
CA GLU A 95 14.88 -5.16 -4.78
C GLU A 95 15.73 -4.04 -5.37
N SER A 96 16.95 -3.87 -4.86
CA SER A 96 17.82 -2.74 -5.22
C SER A 96 18.36 -2.79 -6.66
N SER A 97 18.36 -3.96 -7.30
CA SER A 97 18.83 -4.12 -8.69
C SER A 97 17.70 -4.21 -9.71
N LEU A 98 16.44 -4.17 -9.27
CA LEU A 98 15.30 -4.38 -10.17
C LEU A 98 14.92 -3.08 -10.88
N ASN A 99 14.78 -3.15 -12.20
CA ASN A 99 14.42 -2.05 -13.11
C ASN A 99 15.40 -0.87 -13.15
N THR A 100 16.68 -1.09 -12.83
CA THR A 100 17.70 -0.05 -12.97
C THR A 100 17.89 0.41 -14.41
N ASP A 101 17.72 -0.51 -15.37
CA ASP A 101 17.77 -0.21 -16.81
C ASP A 101 16.58 0.65 -17.29
N TRP A 102 15.54 0.80 -16.45
CA TRP A 102 14.36 1.62 -16.69
C TRP A 102 14.45 3.00 -16.01
N GLY A 103 15.60 3.33 -15.41
CA GLY A 103 15.84 4.61 -14.73
C GLY A 103 15.41 4.65 -13.26
N CYS A 104 15.21 3.49 -12.63
CA CYS A 104 14.92 3.36 -11.21
C CYS A 104 16.20 3.08 -10.40
N ASP A 105 16.27 3.48 -9.13
CA ASP A 105 17.40 3.13 -8.25
C ASP A 105 17.16 1.83 -7.46
N GLY A 106 16.09 1.12 -7.84
CA GLY A 106 15.59 -0.12 -7.25
C GLY A 106 14.08 -0.18 -7.43
N SER A 107 13.45 -1.25 -6.97
CA SER A 107 12.00 -1.39 -7.06
C SER A 107 11.41 -2.00 -5.80
N TRP A 108 10.28 -1.44 -5.37
CA TRP A 108 9.38 -2.12 -4.46
C TRP A 108 8.51 -3.10 -5.23
N VAL A 109 8.47 -4.34 -4.75
CA VAL A 109 7.64 -5.42 -5.28
C VAL A 109 6.48 -5.63 -4.32
N PHE A 110 5.26 -5.40 -4.79
CA PHE A 110 4.03 -5.74 -4.08
C PHE A 110 3.47 -7.05 -4.61
N THR A 111 3.46 -8.09 -3.78
CA THR A 111 2.98 -9.43 -4.16
C THR A 111 1.63 -9.71 -3.52
N THR A 112 0.59 -9.92 -4.33
CA THR A 112 -0.76 -10.23 -3.84
C THR A 112 -0.88 -11.68 -3.40
N TYR A 113 -1.79 -11.97 -2.47
CA TYR A 113 -2.16 -13.33 -2.03
C TYR A 113 -3.58 -13.39 -1.48
#